data_AF-A0AAD0CFX9-F1
#
_entry.id   AF-A0AAD0CFX9-F1
#
_cell.length_a   1.000
_cell.length_b   1.000
_cell.length_c   1.000
_cell.angle_alpha   90.00
_cell.angle_beta   90.00
_cell.angle_gamma   90.00
#
_symmetry.space_group_name_H-M   'P 1'
#
loop_
_entity.id
_entity.type
_entity.pdbx_description
1 polymer ?
#
loop_
_entity_poly.entity_id
_entity_poly.type
_entity_poly.pdbx_seq_one_letter_code
_entity_poly.pdbx_strand_id
1 'polypeptide(L)'
;MSSLISNTELTIQLEELLPNCKNLTIISAFMTQPATRWLGQLISNNKPKVQLIGRFTPIDFAKGASDLNALRDCINNGYQVKALVNLHAKIYQIDHDTIFNGSANLTGKGLALVNNGNLESCSRVNACEQSKAFINKIVESATELSINTLDKMQAFLEQLDDADETELPAVWPEEILPQTSELFVSDFPLGKPGVILNEYQLNPSLPFAQIENAKDDLALASTLFKQTKAYCWLKAQITENQSGRDLGFGQISRFLHDALADDPTPYRQEIKGLQANLYSYLKLYASDEIEVYMPGRRSEVLRPINVDQY
;
A
#
# COMPACT_ATOMS: atom_id res chain seq x y z
N MET A 1 -23.98 -18.11 -6.20
CA MET A 1 -23.76 -17.90 -7.65
C MET A 1 -23.07 -16.57 -7.79
N SER A 2 -21.96 -16.49 -8.52
CA SER A 2 -21.33 -15.21 -8.86
C SER A 2 -21.97 -14.66 -10.12
N SER A 3 -22.56 -13.47 -10.05
CA SER A 3 -23.06 -12.73 -11.22
C SER A 3 -22.20 -11.49 -11.41
N LEU A 4 -21.82 -11.23 -12.67
CA LEU A 4 -21.19 -9.98 -13.06
C LEU A 4 -22.25 -8.86 -13.02
N ILE A 5 -21.93 -7.76 -12.36
CA ILE A 5 -22.80 -6.60 -12.18
C ILE A 5 -22.07 -5.31 -12.54
N SER A 6 -22.81 -4.30 -12.98
CA SER A 6 -22.27 -2.94 -13.20
C SER A 6 -22.11 -2.19 -11.88
N ASN A 7 -21.47 -1.03 -11.90
CA ASN A 7 -21.49 -0.12 -10.74
C ASN A 7 -22.88 0.40 -10.39
N THR A 8 -23.76 0.64 -11.36
CA THR A 8 -25.15 1.04 -11.06
C THR A 8 -25.88 -0.06 -10.27
N GLU A 9 -25.73 -1.31 -10.69
CA GLU A 9 -26.30 -2.46 -9.99
C GLU A 9 -25.66 -2.67 -8.62
N LEU A 10 -24.34 -2.48 -8.49
CA LEU A 10 -23.66 -2.46 -7.19
C LEU A 10 -24.27 -1.40 -6.27
N THR A 11 -24.45 -0.17 -6.73
CA THR A 11 -25.02 0.93 -5.95
C THR A 11 -26.43 0.59 -5.47
N ILE A 12 -27.30 0.07 -6.35
CA ILE A 12 -28.65 -0.37 -5.98
C ILE A 12 -28.60 -1.43 -4.87
N GLN A 13 -27.76 -2.46 -5.02
CA GLN A 13 -27.66 -3.51 -4.00
C GLN A 13 -27.07 -3.00 -2.68
N LEU A 14 -26.15 -2.03 -2.72
CA LEU A 14 -25.66 -1.37 -1.51
C LEU A 14 -26.77 -0.55 -0.83
N GLU A 15 -27.60 0.17 -1.58
CA GLU A 15 -28.76 0.91 -1.04
C GLU A 15 -29.77 -0.01 -0.34
N GLU A 16 -29.93 -1.24 -0.83
CA GLU A 16 -30.80 -2.25 -0.19
C GLU A 16 -30.20 -2.85 1.09
N LEU A 17 -28.89 -3.13 1.08
CA LEU A 17 -28.22 -3.90 2.14
C LEU A 17 -27.75 -3.01 3.29
N LEU A 18 -27.18 -1.84 2.99
CA LEU A 18 -26.52 -0.99 3.97
C LEU A 18 -27.43 -0.46 5.09
N PRO A 19 -28.71 -0.11 4.86
CA PRO A 19 -29.59 0.37 5.93
C PRO A 19 -29.86 -0.63 7.07
N ASN A 20 -29.60 -1.93 6.84
CA ASN A 20 -29.85 -2.99 7.81
C ASN A 20 -28.59 -3.69 8.32
N CYS A 21 -27.40 -3.31 7.82
CA CYS A 21 -26.17 -3.98 8.20
C CYS A 21 -25.70 -3.62 9.61
N LYS A 22 -24.85 -4.45 10.19
CA LYS A 22 -24.19 -4.24 11.49
C LYS A 22 -22.69 -4.02 11.34
N ASN A 23 -22.06 -4.63 10.35
CA ASN A 23 -20.64 -4.50 10.05
C ASN A 23 -20.44 -4.17 8.57
N LEU A 24 -19.60 -3.18 8.31
CA LEU A 24 -19.26 -2.75 6.96
C LEU A 24 -17.75 -2.56 6.86
N THR A 25 -17.12 -3.30 5.96
CA THR A 25 -15.72 -3.11 5.60
C THR A 25 -15.63 -2.75 4.13
N ILE A 26 -15.13 -1.56 3.82
CA ILE A 26 -14.88 -1.11 2.46
C ILE A 26 -13.38 -0.93 2.28
N ILE A 27 -12.82 -1.73 1.36
CA ILE A 27 -11.45 -1.61 0.89
C ILE A 27 -11.54 -0.94 -0.48
N SER A 28 -10.97 0.26 -0.62
CA SER A 28 -11.00 1.01 -1.88
C SER A 28 -9.79 1.91 -1.95
N ALA A 29 -8.99 1.79 -3.02
CA ALA A 29 -7.81 2.63 -3.21
C ALA A 29 -8.12 4.13 -3.07
N PHE A 30 -9.28 4.56 -3.58
CA PHE A 30 -9.70 5.96 -3.64
C PHE A 30 -11.02 6.21 -2.90
N MET A 31 -11.13 7.37 -2.26
CA MET A 31 -12.34 7.79 -1.53
C MET A 31 -12.64 9.27 -1.72
N THR A 32 -13.83 9.60 -2.23
CA THR A 32 -14.24 11.00 -2.44
C THR A 32 -15.46 11.41 -1.63
N GLN A 33 -15.60 12.71 -1.39
CA GLN A 33 -16.68 13.25 -0.54
C GLN A 33 -18.11 12.89 -1.01
N PRO A 34 -18.44 12.89 -2.33
CA PRO A 34 -19.77 12.46 -2.77
C PRO A 34 -20.13 11.04 -2.32
N ALA A 35 -19.18 10.10 -2.40
CA ALA A 35 -19.43 8.71 -2.04
C ALA A 35 -19.51 8.49 -0.53
N THR A 36 -18.64 9.13 0.26
CA THR A 36 -18.66 9.01 1.72
C THR A 36 -19.91 9.66 2.33
N ARG A 37 -20.38 10.78 1.77
CA ARG A 37 -21.65 11.40 2.17
C ARG A 37 -22.85 10.51 1.86
N TRP A 38 -22.92 9.96 0.64
CA TRP A 38 -23.95 9.01 0.24
C TRP A 38 -23.96 7.79 1.17
N LEU A 39 -22.79 7.22 1.46
CA LEU A 39 -22.65 6.11 2.40
C LEU A 39 -23.19 6.48 3.79
N GLY A 40 -22.78 7.64 4.33
CA GLY A 40 -23.23 8.11 5.63
C GLY A 40 -24.73 8.32 5.73
N GLN A 41 -25.39 8.73 4.64
CA GLN A 41 -26.85 8.85 4.59
C GLN A 41 -27.53 7.49 4.73
N LEU A 42 -27.07 6.48 3.99
CA LEU A 42 -27.66 5.12 4.01
C LEU A 42 -27.55 4.45 5.38
N ILE A 43 -26.45 4.70 6.11
CA ILE A 43 -26.17 4.02 7.38
C ILE A 43 -26.45 4.88 8.62
N SER A 44 -27.07 6.04 8.44
CA SER A 44 -27.33 7.00 9.52
C SER A 44 -28.24 6.45 10.63
N ASN A 45 -29.18 5.58 10.28
CA ASN A 45 -30.17 5.03 11.20
C ASN A 45 -29.67 3.80 11.97
N ASN A 46 -28.97 2.88 11.31
CA ASN A 46 -28.49 1.63 11.90
C ASN A 46 -27.11 1.74 12.54
N LYS A 47 -26.28 2.73 12.16
CA LYS A 47 -24.97 3.01 12.75
C LYS A 47 -24.08 1.76 12.90
N PRO A 48 -23.77 1.06 11.79
CA PRO A 48 -22.94 -0.14 11.82
C PRO A 48 -21.51 0.19 12.25
N LYS A 49 -20.75 -0.84 12.61
CA LYS A 49 -19.29 -0.73 12.71
C LYS A 49 -18.70 -0.60 11.31
N VAL A 50 -18.13 0.56 11.00
CA VAL A 50 -17.57 0.85 9.66
C VAL A 50 -16.04 0.86 9.71
N GLN A 51 -15.42 0.11 8.79
CA GLN A 51 -14.00 0.14 8.52
C GLN A 51 -13.76 0.54 7.06
N LEU A 52 -13.01 1.62 6.84
CA LEU A 52 -12.66 2.14 5.53
C LEU A 52 -11.14 2.02 5.35
N ILE A 53 -10.70 1.28 4.34
CA ILE A 53 -9.28 1.04 4.07
C ILE A 53 -8.97 1.57 2.68
N GLY A 54 -8.04 2.53 2.59
CA GLY A 54 -7.63 3.13 1.33
C GLY A 54 -6.13 3.15 1.11
N ARG A 55 -5.72 3.48 -0.12
CA ARG A 55 -4.30 3.58 -0.47
C ARG A 55 -3.69 4.85 0.13
N PHE A 56 -4.35 5.98 -0.14
CA PHE A 56 -4.06 7.28 0.45
C PHE A 56 -2.59 7.69 0.34
N THR A 57 -1.98 7.56 -0.84
CA THR A 57 -0.63 8.11 -1.10
C THR A 57 -0.69 9.64 -1.31
N PRO A 58 0.41 10.39 -1.19
CA PRO A 58 0.43 11.84 -1.43
C PRO A 58 -0.20 12.22 -2.79
N ILE A 59 0.16 11.48 -3.84
CA ILE A 59 -0.33 11.71 -5.20
C ILE A 59 -1.85 11.46 -5.35
N ASP A 60 -2.45 10.60 -4.51
CA ASP A 60 -3.89 10.34 -4.54
C ASP A 60 -4.69 11.58 -4.12
N PHE A 61 -4.17 12.35 -3.18
CA PHE A 61 -4.81 13.58 -2.71
C PHE A 61 -4.50 14.76 -3.63
N ALA A 62 -3.25 14.92 -4.05
CA ALA A 62 -2.85 15.98 -4.98
C ALA A 62 -3.66 15.91 -6.29
N LYS A 63 -3.91 14.71 -6.83
CA LYS A 63 -4.73 14.51 -8.03
C LYS A 63 -6.25 14.49 -7.77
N GLY A 64 -6.70 14.70 -6.54
CA GLY A 64 -8.11 14.64 -6.15
C GLY A 64 -8.76 13.27 -6.33
N ALA A 65 -7.98 12.19 -6.40
CA ALA A 65 -8.50 10.83 -6.41
C ALA A 65 -9.07 10.46 -5.03
N SER A 66 -8.45 10.97 -3.96
CA SER A 66 -8.98 10.92 -2.60
C SER A 66 -9.11 12.32 -1.99
N ASP A 67 -9.97 12.47 -1.00
CA ASP A 67 -10.31 13.75 -0.38
C ASP A 67 -10.07 13.71 1.14
N LEU A 68 -9.18 14.58 1.65
CA LEU A 68 -8.86 14.65 3.09
C LEU A 68 -10.07 15.03 3.95
N ASN A 69 -10.91 15.97 3.48
CA ASN A 69 -12.12 16.37 4.21
C ASN A 69 -13.14 15.23 4.26
N ALA A 70 -13.25 14.44 3.19
CA ALA A 70 -14.06 13.23 3.21
C ALA A 70 -13.58 12.23 4.28
N LEU A 71 -12.26 12.06 4.45
CA LEU A 71 -11.72 11.20 5.50
C LEU A 71 -11.95 11.77 6.90
N ARG A 72 -11.81 13.09 7.09
CA ARG A 72 -12.14 13.78 8.35
C ARG A 72 -13.60 13.57 8.73
N ASP A 73 -14.51 13.77 7.78
CA ASP A 73 -15.94 13.55 7.97
C ASP A 73 -16.23 12.10 8.40
N CYS A 74 -15.58 11.11 7.77
CA CYS A 74 -15.69 9.71 8.15
C CYS A 74 -15.22 9.43 9.59
N ILE A 75 -14.03 9.92 9.97
CA ILE A 75 -13.49 9.74 11.33
C ILE A 75 -14.41 10.41 12.36
N ASN A 76 -14.89 11.62 12.09
CA ASN A 76 -15.80 12.35 12.97
C ASN A 76 -17.16 11.65 13.14
N ASN A 77 -17.59 10.86 12.15
CA ASN A 77 -18.77 10.00 12.23
C ASN A 77 -18.50 8.65 12.95
N GLY A 78 -17.29 8.45 13.49
CA GLY A 78 -16.91 7.26 14.24
C GLY A 78 -16.48 6.09 13.37
N TYR A 79 -16.18 6.31 12.08
CA TYR A 79 -15.67 5.26 11.20
C TYR A 79 -14.18 5.05 11.45
N GLN A 80 -13.74 3.80 11.41
CA GLN A 80 -12.32 3.49 11.46
C GLN A 80 -11.74 3.64 10.05
N VAL A 81 -10.94 4.68 9.83
CA VAL A 81 -10.28 4.92 8.55
C VAL A 81 -8.82 4.46 8.64
N LYS A 82 -8.37 3.65 7.68
CA LYS A 82 -7.01 3.09 7.65
C LYS A 82 -6.36 3.26 6.28
N ALA A 83 -5.04 3.35 6.26
CA ALA A 83 -4.22 3.44 5.05
C ALA A 83 -3.36 2.18 4.83
N LEU A 84 -3.27 1.74 3.57
CA LEU A 84 -2.39 0.67 3.12
C LEU A 84 -1.83 1.02 1.73
N VAL A 85 -0.56 1.41 1.67
CA VAL A 85 0.09 2.03 0.48
C VAL A 85 0.04 1.17 -0.80
N ASN A 86 0.13 -0.15 -0.70
CA ASN A 86 0.10 -1.04 -1.86
C ASN A 86 -1.30 -1.56 -2.20
N LEU A 87 -2.34 -0.87 -1.74
CA LEU A 87 -3.72 -1.30 -1.93
C LEU A 87 -4.22 -0.96 -3.34
N HIS A 88 -4.55 -2.00 -4.12
CA HIS A 88 -5.30 -1.84 -5.37
C HIS A 88 -6.68 -2.51 -5.37
N ALA A 89 -7.01 -3.30 -4.34
CA ALA A 89 -8.29 -3.98 -4.26
C ALA A 89 -9.48 -3.00 -4.12
N LYS A 90 -10.65 -3.43 -4.60
CA LYS A 90 -11.95 -2.79 -4.33
C LYS A 90 -12.91 -3.86 -3.84
N ILE A 91 -13.24 -3.81 -2.55
CA ILE A 91 -14.03 -4.81 -1.86
C ILE A 91 -15.02 -4.09 -0.95
N TYR A 92 -16.29 -4.50 -1.02
CA TYR A 92 -17.34 -4.09 -0.11
C TYR A 92 -17.84 -5.34 0.61
N GLN A 93 -17.55 -5.47 1.90
CA GLN A 93 -18.01 -6.58 2.73
C GLN A 93 -19.08 -6.10 3.71
N ILE A 94 -20.26 -6.72 3.65
CA ILE A 94 -21.43 -6.42 4.46
C ILE A 94 -21.71 -7.63 5.36
N ASP A 95 -21.77 -7.39 6.68
CA ASP A 95 -22.06 -8.39 7.73
C ASP A 95 -21.21 -9.66 7.69
N HIS A 96 -20.02 -9.58 7.11
CA HIS A 96 -19.09 -10.70 6.86
C HIS A 96 -19.60 -11.80 5.91
N ASP A 97 -20.82 -11.67 5.37
CA ASP A 97 -21.47 -12.72 4.57
C ASP A 97 -21.57 -12.36 3.09
N THR A 98 -21.81 -11.08 2.79
CA THR A 98 -21.91 -10.59 1.40
C THR A 98 -20.67 -9.80 1.05
N ILE A 99 -20.01 -10.18 -0.04
CA ILE A 99 -18.84 -9.48 -0.56
C ILE A 99 -19.13 -9.06 -2.00
N PHE A 100 -18.88 -7.79 -2.31
CA PHE A 100 -18.73 -7.31 -3.67
C PHE A 100 -17.25 -7.06 -3.92
N ASN A 101 -16.71 -7.61 -5.01
CA ASN A 101 -15.35 -7.31 -5.46
C ASN A 101 -15.38 -6.85 -6.92
N GLY A 102 -14.45 -6.00 -7.32
CA GLY A 102 -14.43 -5.51 -8.70
C GLY A 102 -13.51 -4.32 -8.90
N SER A 103 -13.89 -3.46 -9.84
CA SER A 103 -13.12 -2.27 -10.22
C SER A 103 -13.62 -0.96 -9.56
N ALA A 104 -14.86 -0.93 -9.07
CA ALA A 104 -15.50 0.27 -8.54
C ALA A 104 -14.91 0.74 -7.19
N ASN A 105 -14.20 1.86 -7.19
CA ASN A 105 -13.77 2.53 -5.95
C ASN A 105 -14.95 3.23 -5.25
N LEU A 106 -14.81 3.53 -3.96
CA LEU A 106 -15.71 4.35 -3.14
C LEU A 106 -15.60 5.84 -3.54
N THR A 107 -15.90 6.14 -4.79
CA THR A 107 -15.92 7.49 -5.33
C THR A 107 -17.22 7.76 -6.06
N GLY A 108 -17.59 9.02 -6.21
CA GLY A 108 -18.81 9.39 -6.93
C GLY A 108 -18.85 8.79 -8.35
N LYS A 109 -17.71 8.74 -9.05
CA LYS A 109 -17.62 8.13 -10.39
C LYS A 109 -17.65 6.59 -10.33
N GLY A 110 -16.96 5.99 -9.36
CA GLY A 110 -16.89 4.54 -9.20
C GLY A 110 -18.27 3.92 -8.91
N LEU A 111 -19.07 4.59 -8.07
CA LEU A 111 -20.42 4.17 -7.69
C LEU A 111 -21.54 4.80 -8.53
N ALA A 112 -21.22 5.45 -9.66
CA ALA A 112 -22.19 6.11 -10.54
C ALA A 112 -23.14 7.11 -9.82
N LEU A 113 -22.65 7.79 -8.78
CA LEU A 113 -23.40 8.79 -7.98
C LEU A 113 -23.37 10.20 -8.60
N VAL A 114 -22.55 10.40 -9.63
CA VAL A 114 -22.41 11.66 -10.36
C VAL A 114 -22.54 11.42 -11.86
N ASN A 115 -22.86 12.48 -12.60
CA ASN A 115 -22.88 12.44 -14.06
C ASN A 115 -21.50 12.04 -14.62
N ASN A 116 -21.46 11.26 -15.69
CA ASN A 116 -20.25 10.66 -16.27
C ASN A 116 -19.50 9.74 -15.29
N GLY A 117 -20.22 8.77 -14.72
CA GLY A 117 -19.64 7.66 -13.96
C GLY A 117 -18.73 6.78 -14.81
N ASN A 118 -17.84 6.04 -14.16
CA ASN A 118 -16.98 5.07 -14.83
C ASN A 118 -17.79 3.86 -15.31
N LEU A 119 -17.30 3.16 -16.34
CA LEU A 119 -17.81 1.83 -16.67
C LEU A 119 -17.05 0.80 -15.82
N GLU A 120 -17.69 0.33 -14.75
CA GLU A 120 -17.08 -0.58 -13.79
C GLU A 120 -17.72 -1.97 -13.86
N SER A 121 -16.99 -2.98 -13.41
CA SER A 121 -17.48 -4.34 -13.30
C SER A 121 -17.20 -4.90 -11.91
N CYS A 122 -18.22 -5.49 -11.31
CA CYS A 122 -18.16 -6.10 -9.99
C CYS A 122 -18.78 -7.49 -10.01
N SER A 123 -18.41 -8.33 -9.05
CA SER A 123 -19.03 -9.61 -8.79
C SER A 123 -19.52 -9.66 -7.35
N ARG A 124 -20.74 -10.15 -7.17
CA ARG A 124 -21.24 -10.51 -5.85
C ARG A 124 -20.82 -11.93 -5.52
N VAL A 125 -20.20 -12.12 -4.37
CA VAL A 125 -19.78 -13.42 -3.86
C VAL A 125 -20.22 -13.58 -2.41
N ASN A 126 -20.59 -14.81 -2.05
CA ASN A 126 -20.80 -15.15 -0.65
C ASN A 126 -19.44 -15.32 0.01
N ALA A 127 -19.32 -14.86 1.24
CA ALA A 127 -18.10 -15.04 2.00
C ALA A 127 -17.87 -16.52 2.33
N CYS A 128 -16.61 -16.92 2.24
CA CYS A 128 -16.09 -18.15 2.83
C CYS A 128 -14.97 -17.79 3.81
N GLU A 129 -14.52 -18.76 4.60
CA GLU A 129 -13.46 -18.53 5.60
C GLU A 129 -12.16 -18.01 4.98
N GLN A 130 -11.82 -18.44 3.76
CA GLN A 130 -10.65 -17.91 3.04
C GLN A 130 -10.82 -16.42 2.70
N SER A 131 -11.97 -16.02 2.14
CA SER A 131 -12.22 -14.61 1.81
C SER A 131 -12.27 -13.72 3.04
N LYS A 132 -12.83 -14.22 4.16
CA LYS A 132 -12.83 -13.50 5.44
C LYS A 132 -11.42 -13.32 5.99
N ALA A 133 -10.61 -14.38 6.00
CA ALA A 133 -9.22 -14.32 6.44
C ALA A 133 -8.40 -13.33 5.60
N PHE A 134 -8.58 -13.33 4.28
CA PHE A 134 -7.92 -12.39 3.37
C PHE A 134 -8.29 -10.92 3.67
N ILE A 135 -9.59 -10.63 3.82
CA ILE A 135 -10.04 -9.26 4.14
C ILE A 135 -9.54 -8.83 5.52
N ASN A 136 -9.63 -9.72 6.53
CA ASN A 136 -9.15 -9.42 7.87
C ASN A 136 -7.65 -9.12 7.87
N LYS A 137 -6.85 -9.87 7.10
CA LYS A 137 -5.44 -9.59 6.92
C LYS A 137 -5.22 -8.16 6.42
N ILE A 138 -5.87 -7.75 5.32
CA ILE A 138 -5.76 -6.38 4.80
C ILE A 138 -6.10 -5.33 5.88
N VAL A 139 -7.15 -5.58 6.67
CA VAL A 139 -7.59 -4.66 7.74
C VAL A 139 -6.57 -4.58 8.89
N GLU A 140 -5.95 -5.69 9.24
CA GLU A 140 -4.92 -5.79 10.29
C GLU A 140 -3.60 -5.18 9.83
N SER A 141 -3.23 -5.36 8.56
CA SER A 141 -2.04 -4.78 7.94
C SER A 141 -2.10 -3.26 7.81
N ALA A 142 -3.29 -2.65 7.83
CA ALA A 142 -3.47 -1.24 7.53
C ALA A 142 -3.28 -0.32 8.75
N THR A 143 -2.62 0.82 8.55
CA THR A 143 -2.37 1.82 9.60
C THR A 143 -3.61 2.68 9.83
N GLU A 144 -4.10 2.77 11.06
CA GLU A 144 -5.24 3.62 11.42
C GLU A 144 -4.89 5.11 11.35
N LEU A 145 -5.76 5.90 10.72
CA LEU A 145 -5.62 7.33 10.57
C LEU A 145 -6.35 8.07 11.68
N SER A 146 -5.69 9.07 12.25
CA SER A 146 -6.30 10.01 13.19
C SER A 146 -6.50 11.38 12.54
N ILE A 147 -7.30 12.25 13.17
CA ILE A 147 -7.43 13.65 12.74
C ILE A 147 -6.06 14.34 12.68
N ASN A 148 -5.20 14.10 13.68
CA ASN A 148 -3.83 14.62 13.71
C ASN A 148 -2.97 14.08 12.55
N THR A 149 -3.19 12.84 12.13
CA THR A 149 -2.54 12.29 10.92
C THR A 149 -2.98 13.05 9.68
N LEU A 150 -4.28 13.32 9.54
CA LEU A 150 -4.83 14.08 8.42
C LEU A 150 -4.36 15.55 8.42
N ASP A 151 -4.20 16.17 9.60
CA ASP A 151 -3.64 17.52 9.73
C ASP A 151 -2.19 17.59 9.22
N LYS A 152 -1.37 16.59 9.57
CA LYS A 152 0.00 16.48 9.06
C LYS A 152 0.04 16.26 7.55
N MET A 153 -0.82 15.38 7.03
CA MET A 153 -0.94 15.15 5.58
C MET A 153 -1.31 16.43 4.84
N GLN A 154 -2.30 17.17 5.36
CA GLN A 154 -2.73 18.44 4.78
C GLN A 154 -1.61 19.48 4.77
N ALA A 155 -0.94 19.68 5.92
CA ALA A 155 0.18 20.63 6.02
C ALA A 155 1.33 20.28 5.08
N PHE A 156 1.60 18.98 4.88
CA PHE A 156 2.62 18.51 3.94
C PHE A 156 2.26 18.81 2.48
N LEU A 157 1.01 18.60 2.08
CA LEU A 157 0.56 18.92 0.72
C LEU A 157 0.57 20.44 0.47
N GLU A 158 0.12 21.24 1.44
CA GLU A 158 0.12 22.71 1.35
C GLU A 158 1.54 23.29 1.22
N GLN A 159 2.55 22.64 1.82
CA GLN A 159 3.97 23.03 1.64
C GLN A 159 4.52 22.72 0.25
N LEU A 160 3.94 21.74 -0.45
CA LEU A 160 4.38 21.33 -1.79
C LEU A 160 3.66 22.07 -2.90
N ASP A 161 2.45 22.60 -2.69
CA ASP A 161 1.77 23.44 -3.70
C ASP A 161 2.58 24.71 -4.06
N ASP A 162 3.51 25.13 -3.19
CA ASP A 162 4.46 26.22 -3.45
C ASP A 162 5.72 25.78 -4.25
N ALA A 163 5.94 24.47 -4.45
CA ALA A 163 7.09 23.87 -5.14
C ALA A 163 6.63 22.75 -6.10
N ASP A 164 6.58 23.04 -7.42
CA ASP A 164 6.23 22.15 -8.55
C ASP A 164 5.68 20.72 -8.24
N GLU A 165 4.44 20.42 -8.66
CA GLU A 165 3.73 19.13 -8.51
C GLU A 165 4.53 17.85 -8.92
N THR A 166 5.64 18.01 -9.65
CA THR A 166 6.52 16.92 -10.09
C THR A 166 7.35 16.27 -8.97
N GLU A 167 7.39 16.83 -7.77
CA GLU A 167 8.25 16.36 -6.66
C GLU A 167 7.52 15.61 -5.53
N LEU A 168 6.24 15.26 -5.70
CA LEU A 168 5.51 14.52 -4.66
C LEU A 168 6.16 13.15 -4.38
N PRO A 169 6.50 12.82 -3.12
CA PRO A 169 7.04 11.52 -2.80
C PRO A 169 6.00 10.43 -3.00
N ALA A 170 6.51 9.23 -3.28
CA ALA A 170 5.73 8.01 -3.43
C ALA A 170 4.83 7.68 -2.23
N VAL A 171 5.37 7.96 -1.05
CA VAL A 171 4.85 7.58 0.25
C VAL A 171 4.94 8.78 1.18
N TRP A 172 4.11 8.78 2.22
CA TRP A 172 4.23 9.79 3.25
C TRP A 172 5.54 9.63 4.02
N PRO A 173 6.12 10.75 4.49
CA PRO A 173 7.14 10.71 5.53
C PRO A 173 6.67 9.92 6.76
N GLU A 174 7.59 9.22 7.42
CA GLU A 174 7.31 8.32 8.54
C GLU A 174 6.65 9.05 9.73
N GLU A 175 7.01 10.32 9.94
CA GLU A 175 6.41 11.19 10.94
C GLU A 175 4.94 11.54 10.68
N ILE A 176 4.47 11.40 9.43
CA ILE A 176 3.09 11.62 9.02
C ILE A 176 2.32 10.30 9.08
N LEU A 177 2.80 9.29 8.36
CA LEU A 177 2.19 7.97 8.34
C LEU A 177 3.27 6.91 8.53
N PRO A 178 3.32 6.25 9.71
CA PRO A 178 4.22 5.14 9.93
C PRO A 178 3.96 4.05 8.91
N GLN A 179 5.03 3.57 8.28
CA GLN A 179 4.91 2.45 7.35
C GLN A 179 4.52 1.18 8.11
N THR A 180 3.62 0.40 7.52
CA THR A 180 3.21 -0.88 8.11
C THR A 180 4.40 -1.84 8.10
N SER A 181 4.55 -2.64 9.16
CA SER A 181 5.66 -3.60 9.29
C SER A 181 5.56 -4.77 8.30
N GLU A 182 4.39 -4.98 7.71
CA GLU A 182 4.19 -6.05 6.74
C GLU A 182 4.85 -5.72 5.40
N LEU A 183 5.45 -6.75 4.81
CA LEU A 183 6.13 -6.74 3.53
C LEU A 183 5.37 -7.57 2.50
N PHE A 184 5.22 -7.05 1.30
CA PHE A 184 4.66 -7.77 0.15
C PHE A 184 5.71 -7.90 -0.94
N VAL A 185 5.52 -8.82 -1.90
CA VAL A 185 6.39 -8.94 -3.07
C VAL A 185 6.48 -7.62 -3.85
N SER A 186 5.38 -6.84 -3.89
CA SER A 186 5.35 -5.53 -4.53
C SER A 186 6.24 -4.48 -3.85
N ASP A 187 6.70 -4.72 -2.63
CA ASP A 187 7.66 -3.86 -1.93
C ASP A 187 9.11 -4.10 -2.35
N PHE A 188 9.37 -5.10 -3.21
CA PHE A 188 10.71 -5.49 -3.65
C PHE A 188 10.95 -5.24 -5.15
N PRO A 189 12.21 -5.12 -5.59
CA PRO A 189 12.51 -4.93 -7.00
C PRO A 189 12.26 -6.21 -7.80
N LEU A 190 11.40 -6.11 -8.82
CA LEU A 190 11.08 -7.20 -9.73
C LEU A 190 12.20 -7.49 -10.75
N GLY A 191 13.11 -6.54 -10.96
CA GLY A 191 14.28 -6.67 -11.83
C GLY A 191 15.48 -5.92 -11.27
N LYS A 192 16.65 -6.07 -11.90
CA LYS A 192 17.87 -5.31 -11.57
C LYS A 192 17.73 -3.83 -11.98
N PRO A 193 18.56 -2.93 -11.42
CA PRO A 193 18.57 -1.53 -11.85
C PRO A 193 18.73 -1.38 -13.37
N GLY A 194 17.96 -0.49 -13.97
CA GLY A 194 17.97 -0.20 -15.41
C GLY A 194 17.21 -1.19 -16.30
N VAL A 195 16.63 -2.26 -15.75
CA VAL A 195 15.83 -3.23 -16.52
C VAL A 195 14.44 -2.66 -16.76
N ILE A 196 14.03 -2.60 -18.03
CA ILE A 196 12.68 -2.20 -18.42
C ILE A 196 11.73 -3.37 -18.16
N LEU A 197 10.73 -3.13 -17.32
CA LEU A 197 9.69 -4.10 -16.96
C LEU A 197 8.30 -3.54 -17.30
N ASN A 198 7.44 -4.39 -17.85
CA ASN A 198 6.07 -4.01 -18.18
C ASN A 198 5.26 -3.70 -16.92
N GLU A 199 5.54 -4.40 -15.82
CA GLU A 199 4.91 -4.23 -14.53
C GLU A 199 5.07 -2.79 -13.99
N TYR A 200 6.25 -2.20 -14.19
CA TYR A 200 6.53 -0.82 -13.77
C TYR A 200 5.83 0.21 -14.66
N GLN A 201 5.62 -0.09 -15.94
CA GLN A 201 4.82 0.76 -16.83
C GLN A 201 3.32 0.69 -16.49
N LEU A 202 2.83 -0.49 -16.14
CA LEU A 202 1.43 -0.71 -15.77
C LEU A 202 1.10 -0.14 -14.39
N ASN A 203 2.05 -0.17 -13.46
CA ASN A 203 1.89 0.37 -12.12
C ASN A 203 3.04 1.32 -11.75
N PRO A 204 3.02 2.57 -12.26
CA PRO A 204 4.07 3.55 -12.01
C PRO A 204 4.10 4.04 -10.56
N SER A 205 3.11 3.67 -9.74
CA SER A 205 3.11 3.98 -8.30
C SER A 205 3.89 2.98 -7.44
N LEU A 206 4.45 1.91 -8.02
CA LEU A 206 5.32 1.00 -7.27
C LEU A 206 6.62 1.71 -6.87
N PRO A 207 7.17 1.46 -5.66
CA PRO A 207 8.38 2.14 -5.19
C PRO A 207 9.57 1.99 -6.16
N PHE A 208 9.80 0.77 -6.67
CA PHE A 208 10.88 0.51 -7.61
C PHE A 208 10.60 1.00 -9.03
N ALA A 209 9.34 1.22 -9.42
CA ALA A 209 9.03 1.91 -10.67
C ALA A 209 9.43 3.39 -10.61
N GLN A 210 9.20 4.03 -9.46
CA GLN A 210 9.57 5.43 -9.24
C GLN A 210 11.08 5.62 -9.15
N ILE A 211 11.79 4.71 -8.48
CA ILE A 211 13.27 4.71 -8.44
C ILE A 211 13.83 4.58 -9.87
N GLU A 212 13.30 3.66 -10.68
CA GLU A 212 13.75 3.49 -12.06
C GLU A 212 13.41 4.69 -12.95
N ASN A 213 12.31 5.40 -12.67
CA ASN A 213 11.98 6.64 -13.37
C ASN A 213 12.92 7.80 -12.97
N ALA A 214 13.42 7.79 -11.74
CA ALA A 214 14.37 8.78 -11.21
C ALA A 214 15.84 8.41 -11.45
N LYS A 215 16.14 7.31 -12.17
CA LYS A 215 17.51 6.75 -12.27
C LYS A 215 18.58 7.69 -12.81
N ASP A 216 18.19 8.70 -13.59
CA ASP A 216 19.09 9.70 -14.16
C ASP A 216 19.51 10.77 -13.13
N ASP A 217 18.77 10.89 -12.02
CA ASP A 217 19.14 11.65 -10.82
C ASP A 217 19.51 10.66 -9.69
N LEU A 218 20.80 10.36 -9.56
CA LEU A 218 21.28 9.40 -8.57
C LEU A 218 20.99 9.81 -7.13
N ALA A 219 20.95 11.11 -6.82
CA ALA A 219 20.69 11.58 -5.47
C ALA A 219 19.22 11.36 -5.09
N LEU A 220 18.31 11.69 -6.02
CA LEU A 220 16.88 11.43 -5.86
C LEU A 220 16.60 9.92 -5.80
N ALA A 221 17.15 9.13 -6.74
CA ALA A 221 16.96 7.68 -6.75
C ALA A 221 17.52 7.00 -5.48
N SER A 222 18.65 7.48 -4.95
CA SER A 222 19.19 7.00 -3.66
C SER A 222 18.26 7.32 -2.50
N THR A 223 17.74 8.56 -2.45
CA THR A 223 16.78 8.98 -1.41
C THR A 223 15.52 8.13 -1.46
N LEU A 224 14.92 7.95 -2.64
CA LEU A 224 13.73 7.12 -2.84
C LEU A 224 13.99 5.65 -2.45
N PHE A 225 15.14 5.09 -2.84
CA PHE A 225 15.51 3.72 -2.48
C PHE A 225 15.61 3.53 -0.96
N LYS A 226 16.26 4.47 -0.26
CA LYS A 226 16.44 4.42 1.20
C LYS A 226 15.13 4.61 1.98
N GLN A 227 14.06 5.10 1.34
CA GLN A 227 12.72 5.21 1.91
C GLN A 227 11.85 3.96 1.65
N THR A 228 12.32 2.98 0.87
CA THR A 228 11.54 1.77 0.59
C THR A 228 11.46 0.84 1.79
N LYS A 229 10.31 0.17 1.95
CA LYS A 229 10.13 -0.89 2.94
C LYS A 229 11.19 -1.98 2.85
N ALA A 230 11.51 -2.43 1.64
CA ALA A 230 12.52 -3.46 1.43
C ALA A 230 13.89 -3.04 1.96
N TYR A 231 14.29 -1.77 1.75
CA TYR A 231 15.52 -1.23 2.31
C TYR A 231 15.47 -1.13 3.83
N CYS A 232 14.45 -0.46 4.38
CA CYS A 232 14.31 -0.26 5.82
C CYS A 232 14.26 -1.59 6.59
N TRP A 233 13.52 -2.57 6.08
CA TRP A 233 13.49 -3.91 6.63
C TRP A 233 14.87 -4.57 6.60
N LEU A 234 15.56 -4.54 5.46
CA LEU A 234 16.86 -5.18 5.34
C LEU A 234 17.89 -4.52 6.26
N LYS A 235 17.88 -3.19 6.35
CA LYS A 235 18.72 -2.41 7.25
C LYS A 235 18.46 -2.83 8.70
N ALA A 236 17.20 -2.90 9.13
CA ALA A 236 16.83 -3.35 10.47
C ALA A 236 17.33 -4.77 10.76
N GLN A 237 17.17 -5.72 9.83
CA GLN A 237 17.69 -7.08 9.99
C GLN A 237 19.21 -7.10 10.23
N ILE A 238 19.96 -6.24 9.54
CA ILE A 238 21.42 -6.15 9.67
C ILE A 238 21.81 -5.47 10.99
N THR A 239 21.19 -4.34 11.33
CA THR A 239 21.56 -3.54 12.51
C THR A 239 21.13 -4.16 13.83
N GLU A 240 20.01 -4.89 13.84
CA GLU A 240 19.48 -5.55 15.05
C GLU A 240 20.03 -6.98 15.24
N ASN A 241 20.85 -7.47 14.31
CA ASN A 241 21.41 -8.80 14.37
C ASN A 241 22.41 -8.97 15.53
N GLN A 242 22.00 -9.72 16.55
CA GLN A 242 22.79 -10.00 17.75
C GLN A 242 23.72 -11.21 17.62
N SER A 243 23.77 -11.88 16.47
CA SER A 243 24.52 -13.14 16.29
C SER A 243 26.04 -12.95 16.27
N GLY A 244 26.53 -11.71 16.30
CA GLY A 244 27.96 -11.38 16.25
C GLY A 244 28.63 -11.72 14.91
N ARG A 245 27.86 -12.10 13.89
CA ARG A 245 28.33 -12.37 12.53
C ARG A 245 27.43 -11.69 11.53
N ASP A 246 28.03 -11.20 10.46
CA ASP A 246 27.32 -10.62 9.34
C ASP A 246 26.34 -11.62 8.69
N LEU A 247 25.25 -11.10 8.13
CA LEU A 247 24.17 -11.92 7.60
C LEU A 247 24.49 -12.38 6.18
N GLY A 248 24.55 -13.69 5.99
CA GLY A 248 24.74 -14.27 4.65
C GLY A 248 23.44 -14.31 3.84
N PHE A 249 23.59 -14.41 2.51
CA PHE A 249 22.48 -14.45 1.55
C PHE A 249 21.37 -15.44 1.96
N GLY A 250 21.74 -16.66 2.37
CA GLY A 250 20.77 -17.69 2.77
C GLY A 250 19.98 -17.38 4.04
N GLN A 251 20.56 -16.62 4.99
CA GLN A 251 19.87 -16.19 6.20
C GLN A 251 18.83 -15.11 5.86
N ILE A 252 19.23 -14.11 5.06
CA ILE A 252 18.32 -13.08 4.58
C ILE A 252 17.18 -13.69 3.76
N SER A 253 17.45 -14.67 2.88
CA SER A 253 16.38 -15.35 2.13
C SER A 253 15.34 -16.00 3.03
N ARG A 254 15.78 -16.55 4.16
CA ARG A 254 14.89 -17.18 5.14
C ARG A 254 14.08 -16.14 5.88
N PHE A 255 14.72 -15.08 6.37
CA PHE A 255 14.01 -13.98 7.03
C PHE A 255 12.99 -13.33 6.11
N LEU A 256 13.34 -13.17 4.83
CA LEU A 256 12.44 -12.61 3.83
C LEU A 256 11.23 -13.52 3.60
N HIS A 257 11.44 -14.83 3.48
CA HIS A 257 10.35 -15.80 3.35
C HIS A 257 9.39 -15.76 4.54
N ASP A 258 9.91 -15.59 5.75
CA ASP A 258 9.09 -15.56 6.97
C ASP A 258 8.38 -14.21 7.16
N ALA A 259 8.88 -13.13 6.55
CA ALA A 259 8.35 -11.77 6.67
C ALA A 259 7.30 -11.39 5.61
N LEU A 260 7.25 -12.08 4.47
CA LEU A 260 6.32 -11.77 3.39
C LEU A 260 4.88 -12.14 3.75
N ALA A 261 3.99 -11.17 3.58
CA ALA A 261 2.56 -11.26 3.84
C ALA A 261 1.73 -11.66 2.60
N ASP A 262 2.35 -12.03 1.48
CA ASP A 262 1.63 -12.50 0.30
C ASP A 262 0.93 -13.86 0.53
N ASP A 263 -0.24 -14.05 -0.09
CA ASP A 263 -1.02 -15.29 -0.09
C ASP A 263 -1.48 -15.62 -1.52
N PRO A 264 -1.01 -16.73 -2.15
CA PRO A 264 -0.12 -17.75 -1.57
C PRO A 264 1.30 -17.22 -1.32
N THR A 265 1.98 -17.82 -0.35
CA THR A 265 3.38 -17.50 -0.06
C THR A 265 4.24 -17.71 -1.32
N PRO A 266 5.12 -16.76 -1.69
CA PRO A 266 5.93 -16.88 -2.91
C PRO A 266 6.88 -18.06 -2.85
N TYR A 267 7.22 -18.62 -4.01
CA TYR A 267 8.17 -19.71 -4.07
C TYR A 267 9.58 -19.23 -3.65
N ARG A 268 10.33 -20.10 -2.97
CA ARG A 268 11.71 -19.78 -2.53
C ARG A 268 12.64 -19.30 -3.64
N GLN A 269 12.43 -19.75 -4.89
CA GLN A 269 13.22 -19.28 -6.03
C GLN A 269 12.92 -17.81 -6.36
N GLU A 270 11.66 -17.40 -6.29
CA GLU A 270 11.21 -16.03 -6.51
C GLU A 270 11.80 -15.10 -5.44
N ILE A 271 11.76 -15.53 -4.17
CA ILE A 271 12.34 -14.79 -3.03
C ILE A 271 13.83 -14.53 -3.23
N LYS A 272 14.58 -15.53 -3.69
CA LYS A 272 16.01 -15.35 -4.00
C LYS A 272 16.24 -14.40 -5.16
N GLY A 273 15.35 -14.39 -6.16
CA GLY A 273 15.37 -13.42 -7.25
C GLY A 273 15.17 -11.98 -6.74
N LEU A 274 14.12 -11.76 -5.94
CA LEU A 274 13.84 -10.45 -5.32
C LEU A 274 15.02 -9.97 -4.47
N GLN A 275 15.60 -10.85 -3.64
CA GLN A 275 16.76 -10.53 -2.83
C GLN A 275 17.99 -10.17 -3.69
N ALA A 276 18.27 -10.92 -4.75
CA ALA A 276 19.40 -10.64 -5.64
C ALA A 276 19.23 -9.31 -6.40
N ASN A 277 18.00 -8.98 -6.78
CA ASN A 277 17.68 -7.68 -7.34
C ASN A 277 17.93 -6.59 -6.30
N LEU A 278 17.40 -6.74 -5.07
CA LEU A 278 17.58 -5.78 -3.98
C LEU A 278 19.06 -5.51 -3.68
N TYR A 279 19.91 -6.54 -3.69
CA TYR A 279 21.35 -6.38 -3.49
C TYR A 279 22.01 -5.58 -4.61
N SER A 280 21.45 -5.63 -5.81
CA SER A 280 21.92 -4.83 -6.95
C SER A 280 21.59 -3.35 -6.76
N TYR A 281 20.42 -3.02 -6.19
CA TYR A 281 20.07 -1.64 -5.80
C TYR A 281 20.89 -1.16 -4.60
N LEU A 282 21.13 -2.01 -3.58
CA LEU A 282 21.98 -1.65 -2.43
C LEU A 282 23.37 -1.17 -2.88
N LYS A 283 24.02 -1.92 -3.78
CA LYS A 283 25.34 -1.57 -4.31
C LYS A 283 25.36 -0.25 -5.06
N LEU A 284 24.24 0.14 -5.67
CA LEU A 284 24.13 1.36 -6.47
C LEU A 284 23.72 2.58 -5.63
N TYR A 285 22.78 2.40 -4.70
CA TYR A 285 22.06 3.50 -4.05
C TYR A 285 22.25 3.60 -2.53
N ALA A 286 22.86 2.62 -1.88
CA ALA A 286 23.10 2.61 -0.44
C ALA A 286 24.47 2.00 -0.06
N SER A 287 25.45 2.10 -0.96
CA SER A 287 26.82 1.63 -0.73
C SER A 287 27.60 2.47 0.29
N ASP A 288 27.02 3.57 0.75
CA ASP A 288 27.48 4.41 1.85
C ASP A 288 26.99 3.93 3.23
N GLU A 289 25.92 3.13 3.29
CA GLU A 289 25.34 2.63 4.55
C GLU A 289 25.53 1.13 4.76
N ILE A 290 25.48 0.34 3.68
CA ILE A 290 25.54 -1.13 3.73
C ILE A 290 26.55 -1.65 2.71
N GLU A 291 27.51 -2.43 3.18
CA GLU A 291 28.45 -3.12 2.31
C GLU A 291 27.96 -4.54 1.98
N VAL A 292 27.91 -4.84 0.67
CA VAL A 292 27.68 -6.18 0.14
C VAL A 292 29.01 -6.78 -0.28
N TYR A 293 29.53 -7.75 0.48
CA TYR A 293 30.83 -8.36 0.22
C TYR A 293 30.74 -9.89 0.14
N MET A 294 31.83 -10.53 -0.30
CA MET A 294 31.90 -11.98 -0.45
C MET A 294 33.16 -12.52 0.25
N PRO A 295 33.05 -13.03 1.50
CA PRO A 295 34.22 -13.53 2.25
C PRO A 295 34.85 -14.80 1.65
N GLY A 296 34.25 -15.36 0.59
CA GLY A 296 34.72 -16.54 -0.13
C GLY A 296 34.28 -16.48 -1.60
N ARG A 297 33.82 -17.61 -2.16
CA ARG A 297 33.43 -17.69 -3.60
C ARG A 297 31.93 -17.92 -3.87
N ARG A 298 31.10 -18.05 -2.82
CA ARG A 298 29.76 -18.65 -2.98
C ARG A 298 28.59 -17.88 -2.38
N SER A 299 28.80 -16.98 -1.42
CA SER A 299 27.70 -16.27 -0.78
C SER A 299 28.07 -14.83 -0.52
N GLU A 300 27.19 -13.94 -0.97
CA GLU A 300 27.18 -12.54 -0.55
C GLU A 300 26.79 -12.46 0.93
N VAL A 301 27.35 -11.46 1.61
CA VAL A 301 27.20 -11.18 3.03
C VAL A 301 27.03 -9.65 3.18
N LEU A 302 26.17 -9.25 4.11
CA LEU A 302 25.85 -7.85 4.37
C LEU A 302 26.39 -7.39 5.72
N ARG A 303 27.04 -6.22 5.75
CA ARG A 303 27.45 -5.54 6.98
C ARG A 303 27.14 -4.05 6.94
N PRO A 304 26.84 -3.40 8.07
CA PRO A 304 26.70 -1.95 8.12
C PRO A 304 28.09 -1.30 7.93
N ILE A 305 28.11 -0.13 7.30
CA ILE A 305 29.32 0.69 7.21
C ILE A 305 29.36 1.57 8.46
N ASN A 306 30.33 1.31 9.35
CA ASN A 306 30.57 2.17 10.50
C ASN A 306 31.42 3.37 10.05
N VAL A 307 30.86 4.58 10.15
CA VAL A 307 31.56 5.84 9.79
C VAL A 307 32.63 6.23 10.82
N ASP A 308 32.75 5.52 11.94
CA ASP A 308 33.66 5.85 13.05
C ASP A 308 35.11 5.31 12.91
N GLN A 309 35.61 5.13 11.69
CA GLN A 309 37.03 4.77 11.46
C GLN A 309 37.66 5.55 10.31
N TYR A 310 37.70 6.88 10.43
CA TYR A 310 38.75 7.71 9.82
C TYR A 310 39.13 8.85 10.74
#